data_AF-A0A1V1NUJ0-F1
#
_entry.id   AF-A0A1V1NUJ0-F1
#
_cell.length_a   1.000
_cell.length_b   1.000
_cell.length_c   1.000
_cell.angle_alpha   90.00
_cell.angle_beta   90.00
_cell.angle_gamma   90.00
#
_symmetry.space_group_name_H-M   'P 1'
#
loop_
_entity.id
_entity.type
_entity.pdbx_description
1 polymer ?
#
loop_
_entity_poly.entity_id
_entity_poly.type
_entity_poly.pdbx_seq_one_letter_code
_entity_poly.pdbx_strand_id
1 'polypeptide(L)'
;MDKEFFSCLSFFLYLGFLILSGYAYLHFNMRLIGGVLGILSTVTLIELQTSGALTDFAWSASIYDGGGFVGHLISYVLQWGVGLKGTYILIIAGLCIAFILTFNLKISEIFIFIGKIFLFLGRFLVGLFLPKNKEKSKRQKDLRRKNIVSQEVGQDDLKEHLKKTLFDDPHHKQQTDLNELVVSQTNNMTQNYELPPITLLNDYQLSSFKKKK
;
A
#
# COMPACT_ATOMS: atom_id res chain seq x y z
N MET A 1 21.88 2.00 -22.74
CA MET A 1 20.69 1.86 -21.86
C MET A 1 19.84 0.73 -22.38
N ASP A 2 19.47 -0.21 -21.52
CA ASP A 2 18.73 -1.39 -21.93
C ASP A 2 17.26 -1.05 -22.18
N LYS A 3 16.66 -1.65 -23.21
CA LYS A 3 15.23 -1.46 -23.55
C LYS A 3 14.31 -1.77 -22.35
N GLU A 4 14.75 -2.63 -21.45
CA GLU A 4 14.03 -2.99 -20.23
C GLU A 4 13.87 -1.82 -19.28
N PHE A 5 14.89 -0.95 -19.17
CA PHE A 5 14.84 0.24 -18.32
C PHE A 5 13.77 1.21 -18.81
N PHE A 6 13.69 1.41 -20.13
CA PHE A 6 12.72 2.32 -20.74
C PHE A 6 11.28 1.81 -20.62
N SER A 7 11.06 0.50 -20.76
CA SER A 7 9.76 -0.13 -20.53
C SER A 7 9.32 -0.01 -19.07
N CYS A 8 10.24 -0.21 -18.13
CA CYS A 8 9.96 -0.09 -16.71
C CYS A 8 9.58 1.36 -16.34
N LEU A 9 10.35 2.34 -16.84
CA LEU A 9 10.08 3.77 -16.66
C LEU A 9 8.71 4.16 -17.23
N SER A 10 8.40 3.70 -18.45
CA SER A 10 7.13 3.99 -19.12
C SER A 10 5.95 3.39 -18.36
N PHE A 11 6.10 2.20 -17.79
CA PHE A 11 5.08 1.58 -16.95
C PHE A 11 4.82 2.38 -15.67
N PHE A 12 5.88 2.82 -14.98
CA PHE A 12 5.73 3.66 -13.77
C PHE A 12 5.10 5.02 -14.08
N LEU A 13 5.47 5.65 -15.20
CA LEU A 13 4.84 6.89 -15.66
C LEU A 13 3.36 6.70 -15.98
N TYR A 14 3.01 5.63 -16.68
CA TYR A 14 1.62 5.30 -16.99
C TYR A 14 0.80 5.04 -15.72
N LEU A 15 1.34 4.23 -14.79
CA LEU A 15 0.70 3.96 -13.50
C LEU A 15 0.49 5.26 -12.71
N GLY A 16 1.52 6.12 -12.66
CA GLY A 16 1.46 7.43 -12.00
C GLY A 16 0.40 8.33 -12.61
N PHE A 17 0.29 8.37 -13.94
CA PHE A 17 -0.75 9.13 -14.64
C PHE A 17 -2.17 8.61 -14.31
N LEU A 18 -2.35 7.29 -14.30
CA LEU A 18 -3.63 6.64 -13.99
C LEU A 18 -4.06 6.95 -12.55
N ILE A 19 -3.12 6.92 -11.60
CA ILE A 19 -3.33 7.30 -10.20
C ILE A 19 -3.69 8.78 -10.09
N LEU A 20 -3.02 9.65 -10.86
CA LEU A 20 -3.29 11.09 -10.88
C LEU A 20 -4.71 11.39 -11.38
N SER A 21 -5.16 10.64 -12.39
CA SER A 21 -6.47 10.83 -13.03
C SER A 21 -7.65 10.25 -12.23
N GLY A 22 -7.43 9.26 -11.36
CA GLY A 22 -8.50 8.49 -10.73
C GLY A 22 -9.16 9.11 -9.51
N TYR A 23 -8.52 10.07 -8.82
CA TYR A 23 -9.04 10.62 -7.57
C TYR A 23 -9.43 12.09 -7.72
N ALA A 24 -10.74 12.32 -7.76
CA ALA A 24 -11.42 13.61 -7.87
C ALA A 24 -10.80 14.73 -7.02
N TYR A 25 -10.37 15.79 -7.72
CA TYR A 25 -10.09 17.21 -7.42
C TYR A 25 -9.76 17.74 -6.00
N LEU A 26 -10.11 17.08 -4.89
CA LEU A 26 -10.06 17.68 -3.55
C LEU A 26 -8.65 18.05 -3.07
N HIS A 27 -7.61 17.41 -3.60
CA HIS A 27 -6.21 17.65 -3.20
C HIS A 27 -5.26 17.74 -4.40
N PHE A 28 -5.73 18.26 -5.54
CA PHE A 28 -4.93 18.35 -6.77
C PHE A 28 -3.59 19.08 -6.57
N ASN A 29 -3.59 20.22 -5.87
CA ASN A 29 -2.39 21.03 -5.67
C ASN A 29 -1.27 20.28 -4.91
N MET A 30 -1.62 19.58 -3.82
CA MET A 30 -0.64 18.80 -3.04
C MET A 30 -0.04 17.66 -3.87
N ARG A 31 -0.87 17.01 -4.70
CA ARG A 31 -0.40 15.95 -5.59
C ARG A 31 0.49 16.47 -6.70
N LEU A 32 0.18 17.64 -7.26
CA LEU A 32 1.01 18.28 -8.27
C LEU A 32 2.38 18.61 -7.70
N ILE A 33 2.44 19.18 -6.49
CA ILE A 33 3.71 19.44 -5.77
C ILE A 33 4.47 18.12 -5.56
N GLY A 34 3.80 17.07 -5.09
CA GLY A 34 4.39 15.74 -4.91
C GLY A 34 4.94 15.16 -6.23
N GLY A 35 4.19 15.28 -7.32
CA GLY A 35 4.59 14.80 -8.64
C GLY A 35 5.79 15.55 -9.19
N VAL A 36 5.79 16.88 -9.12
CA VAL A 36 6.93 17.71 -9.53
C VAL A 36 8.17 17.38 -8.70
N LEU A 37 8.02 17.27 -7.37
CA LEU A 37 9.12 16.88 -6.49
C LEU A 37 9.64 15.49 -6.84
N GLY A 38 8.74 14.54 -7.13
CA GLY A 38 9.08 13.17 -7.52
C GLY A 38 9.88 13.13 -8.82
N ILE A 39 9.42 13.84 -9.86
CA ILE A 39 10.15 13.96 -11.13
C ILE A 39 11.53 14.57 -10.87
N LEU A 40 11.61 15.68 -10.13
CA LEU A 40 12.88 16.33 -9.83
C LEU A 40 13.84 15.38 -9.10
N SER A 41 13.38 14.68 -8.06
CA SER A 41 14.16 13.68 -7.34
C SER A 41 14.63 12.53 -8.24
N THR A 42 13.77 12.01 -9.12
CA THR A 42 14.16 10.93 -10.05
C THR A 42 15.20 11.39 -11.07
N VAL A 43 15.03 12.57 -11.66
CA VAL A 43 16.00 13.16 -12.60
C VAL A 43 17.35 13.36 -11.90
N THR A 44 17.33 13.88 -10.67
CA THR A 44 18.56 14.07 -9.87
C THR A 44 19.22 12.73 -9.52
N LEU A 45 18.43 11.68 -9.25
CA LEU A 45 18.94 10.34 -8.97
C LEU A 45 19.59 9.69 -10.20
N ILE A 46 18.96 9.81 -11.37
CA ILE A 46 19.49 9.30 -12.65
C ILE A 46 20.80 10.02 -12.99
N GLU A 47 20.82 11.34 -12.82
CA GLU A 47 22.02 12.15 -13.03
C GLU A 47 23.14 11.72 -12.07
N LEU A 48 22.83 11.51 -10.79
CA LEU A 48 23.80 11.06 -9.79
C LEU A 48 24.37 9.66 -10.12
N GLN A 49 23.55 8.77 -10.68
CA GLN A 49 24.01 7.45 -11.13
C GLN A 49 24.89 7.52 -12.39
N THR A 50 24.62 8.47 -13.28
CA THR A 50 25.32 8.63 -14.55
C THR A 50 26.64 9.39 -14.36
N SER A 51 26.64 10.45 -13.56
CA SER A 51 27.80 11.33 -13.33
C SER A 51 28.85 10.74 -12.39
N GLY A 52 28.53 9.70 -11.61
CA GLY A 52 29.50 9.04 -10.73
C GLY A 52 29.99 9.93 -9.58
N ALA A 53 31.21 9.69 -9.10
CA ALA A 53 31.79 10.42 -7.98
C ALA A 53 32.49 11.71 -8.44
N LEU A 54 32.01 12.87 -7.97
CA LEU A 54 32.62 14.20 -8.09
C LEU A 54 33.36 14.41 -9.42
N THR A 55 32.60 14.49 -10.51
CA THR A 55 33.12 15.13 -11.71
C THR A 55 33.19 16.62 -11.42
N ASP A 56 34.33 17.24 -11.73
CA ASP A 56 34.44 18.70 -11.81
C ASP A 56 33.22 19.27 -12.54
N PHE A 57 32.83 20.51 -12.23
CA PHE A 57 31.81 21.25 -12.98
C PHE A 57 32.32 21.61 -14.39
N ALA A 58 32.97 20.67 -15.06
CA ALA A 58 33.23 20.72 -16.47
C ALA A 58 31.91 20.46 -17.16
N TRP A 59 31.38 21.50 -17.80
CA TRP A 59 30.21 21.43 -18.66
C TRP A 59 30.49 20.38 -19.75
N SER A 60 30.09 19.13 -19.52
CA SER A 60 30.14 18.09 -20.52
C SER A 60 29.03 18.37 -21.52
N ALA A 61 29.31 19.28 -22.44
CA ALA A 61 28.42 19.66 -23.51
C ALA A 61 28.20 18.54 -24.52
N SER A 62 28.94 17.43 -24.43
CA SER A 62 29.01 16.44 -25.50
C SER A 62 28.36 15.09 -25.20
N ILE A 63 28.07 14.70 -23.95
CA ILE A 63 27.66 13.32 -23.64
C ILE A 63 26.72 13.20 -22.42
N TYR A 64 25.60 13.92 -22.39
CA TYR A 64 24.62 13.73 -21.30
C TYR A 64 23.20 13.52 -21.83
N ASP A 65 22.82 12.25 -21.97
CA ASP A 65 21.49 11.75 -22.34
C ASP A 65 20.52 11.62 -21.13
N GLY A 66 20.89 12.09 -19.94
CA GLY A 66 20.25 11.65 -18.69
C GLY A 66 19.46 12.67 -17.85
N GLY A 67 20.11 13.74 -17.38
CA GLY A 67 19.57 14.53 -16.24
C GLY A 67 19.19 15.98 -16.52
N GLY A 68 19.56 16.52 -17.69
CA GLY A 68 19.42 17.95 -17.99
C GLY A 68 20.22 18.87 -17.05
N PHE A 69 20.29 20.15 -17.40
CA PHE A 69 21.05 21.15 -16.62
C PHE A 69 20.55 21.26 -15.17
N VAL A 70 19.24 21.12 -14.95
CA VAL A 70 18.61 21.26 -13.63
C VAL A 70 19.02 20.12 -12.69
N GLY A 71 18.99 18.87 -13.16
CA GLY A 71 19.42 17.71 -12.36
C GLY A 71 20.90 17.80 -11.98
N HIS A 72 21.73 18.25 -12.92
CA HIS A 72 23.16 18.45 -12.68
C HIS A 72 23.41 19.53 -11.62
N LEU A 73 22.76 20.69 -11.76
CA LEU A 73 22.90 21.79 -10.80
C LEU A 73 22.50 21.38 -9.37
N ILE A 74 21.36 20.69 -9.22
CA ILE A 74 20.87 20.23 -7.92
C ILE A 74 21.81 19.18 -7.34
N SER A 75 22.21 18.18 -8.13
CA SER A 75 23.09 17.12 -7.65
C SER A 75 24.47 17.67 -7.24
N TYR A 76 25.01 18.64 -7.97
CA TYR A 76 26.26 19.32 -7.63
C TYR A 76 26.17 20.05 -6.29
N VAL A 77 25.13 20.86 -6.08
CA VAL A 77 24.93 21.59 -4.82
C VAL A 77 24.77 20.63 -3.64
N LEU A 78 24.01 19.54 -3.80
CA LEU A 78 23.83 18.54 -2.74
C LEU A 78 25.13 17.79 -2.44
N GLN A 79 25.87 17.38 -3.48
CA GLN A 79 27.15 16.68 -3.31
C GLN A 79 28.19 17.56 -2.64
N TRP A 80 28.24 18.85 -3.00
CA TRP A 80 29.14 19.82 -2.39
C TRP A 80 28.82 20.04 -0.90
N GLY A 81 27.54 20.12 -0.54
CA GLY A 81 27.13 20.36 0.85
C GLY A 81 27.23 19.16 1.78
N VAL A 82 26.76 17.98 1.33
CA VAL A 82 26.54 16.81 2.22
C VAL A 82 27.44 15.62 1.84
N GLY A 83 28.15 15.71 0.72
CA GLY A 83 28.89 14.61 0.14
C GLY A 83 27.99 13.61 -0.60
N LEU A 84 28.62 12.67 -1.29
CA LEU A 84 27.94 11.70 -2.17
C LEU A 84 26.93 10.82 -1.42
N LYS A 85 27.34 10.23 -0.28
CA LYS A 85 26.45 9.37 0.53
C LYS A 85 25.27 10.14 1.11
N GLY A 86 25.51 11.37 1.59
CA GLY A 86 24.46 12.24 2.11
C GLY A 86 23.45 12.64 1.04
N THR A 87 23.94 12.90 -0.17
CA THR A 87 23.09 13.21 -1.34
C THR A 87 22.13 12.06 -1.66
N TYR A 88 22.61 10.81 -1.66
CA TYR A 88 21.74 9.64 -1.86
C TYR A 88 20.63 9.57 -0.79
N ILE A 89 20.98 9.77 0.49
CA ILE A 89 20.01 9.74 1.58
C ILE A 89 18.96 10.83 1.40
N LEU A 90 19.37 12.05 1.06
CA LEU A 90 18.46 13.17 0.85
C LEU A 90 17.54 12.98 -0.36
N ILE A 91 18.07 12.49 -1.48
CA ILE A 91 17.25 12.23 -2.68
C ILE A 91 16.24 11.12 -2.40
N ILE A 92 16.63 10.04 -1.73
CA ILE A 92 15.71 8.95 -1.36
C ILE A 92 14.63 9.47 -0.39
N ALA A 93 15.00 10.27 0.61
CA ALA A 93 14.04 10.88 1.52
C ALA A 93 13.07 11.82 0.78
N GLY A 94 13.57 12.65 -0.13
CA GLY A 94 12.77 13.52 -0.99
C GLY A 94 11.80 12.73 -1.88
N LEU A 95 12.24 11.60 -2.43
CA LEU A 95 11.42 10.70 -3.23
C LEU A 95 10.31 10.04 -2.40
N CYS A 96 10.61 9.63 -1.16
CA CYS A 96 9.60 9.14 -0.22
C CYS A 96 8.55 10.22 0.12
N ILE A 97 8.99 11.45 0.37
CA ILE A 97 8.10 12.59 0.63
C ILE A 97 7.23 12.87 -0.60
N ALA A 98 7.83 12.93 -1.79
CA ALA A 98 7.12 13.09 -3.06
C ALA A 98 6.04 12.02 -3.26
N PHE A 99 6.35 10.76 -2.95
CA PHE A 99 5.40 9.66 -3.00
C PHE A 99 4.25 9.89 -2.02
N ILE A 100 4.52 10.21 -0.76
CA ILE A 100 3.47 10.47 0.24
C ILE A 100 2.54 11.62 -0.22
N LEU A 101 3.10 12.72 -0.75
CA LEU A 101 2.32 13.84 -1.25
C LEU A 101 1.48 13.46 -2.49
N THR A 102 2.06 12.71 -3.44
CA THR A 102 1.41 12.32 -4.69
C THR A 102 0.18 11.46 -4.43
N PHE A 103 0.28 10.54 -3.47
CA PHE A 103 -0.82 9.64 -3.14
C PHE A 103 -1.73 10.21 -2.05
N ASN A 104 -1.33 11.30 -1.38
CA ASN A 104 -2.00 11.84 -0.20
C ASN A 104 -2.27 10.74 0.84
N LEU A 105 -1.27 9.87 1.06
CA LEU A 105 -1.44 8.72 1.96
C LEU A 105 -1.49 9.19 3.40
N LYS A 106 -2.50 8.71 4.12
CA LYS A 106 -2.52 8.85 5.58
C LYS A 106 -1.43 7.98 6.19
N ILE A 107 -0.82 8.45 7.27
CA ILE A 107 0.22 7.71 8.01
C ILE A 107 -0.25 6.29 8.38
N SER A 108 -1.53 6.14 8.75
CA SER A 108 -2.14 4.83 9.03
C SER A 108 -2.11 3.87 7.85
N GLU A 109 -2.35 4.37 6.63
CA GLU A 109 -2.34 3.56 5.41
C GLU A 109 -0.93 3.13 5.04
N ILE A 110 0.07 3.99 5.30
CA ILE A 110 1.48 3.69 5.09
C ILE A 110 1.91 2.49 5.94
N PHE A 111 1.55 2.47 7.24
CA PHE A 111 1.86 1.32 8.11
C PHE A 111 1.21 0.01 7.62
N ILE A 112 -0.05 0.08 7.19
CA ILE A 112 -0.75 -1.09 6.62
C ILE A 112 -0.05 -1.56 5.35
N PHE A 113 0.36 -0.63 4.48
CA PHE A 113 1.04 -0.94 3.23
C PHE A 113 2.42 -1.57 3.45
N ILE A 114 3.22 -1.02 4.38
CA ILE A 114 4.51 -1.60 4.79
C ILE A 114 4.31 -3.01 5.35
N GLY A 115 3.31 -3.21 6.22
CA GLY A 115 2.97 -4.54 6.74
C GLY A 115 2.62 -5.54 5.63
N LYS A 116 1.85 -5.12 4.63
CA LYS A 116 1.52 -5.94 3.46
C LYS A 116 2.76 -6.30 2.63
N ILE A 117 3.65 -5.33 2.39
CA ILE A 117 4.92 -5.57 1.69
C ILE A 117 5.79 -6.56 2.46
N PHE A 118 5.90 -6.40 3.78
CA PHE A 118 6.72 -7.28 4.61
C PHE A 118 6.17 -8.71 4.64
N LEU A 119 4.84 -8.87 4.73
CA LEU A 119 4.19 -10.16 4.59
C LEU A 119 4.40 -10.78 3.21
N PHE A 120 4.32 -9.97 2.16
CA PHE A 120 4.56 -10.42 0.79
C PHE A 120 6.01 -10.90 0.60
N LEU A 121 6.99 -10.10 1.04
CA LEU A 121 8.41 -10.46 1.04
C LEU A 121 8.66 -11.72 1.88
N GLY A 122 8.06 -11.81 3.07
CA GLY A 122 8.18 -12.98 3.94
C GLY A 122 7.68 -14.25 3.25
N ARG A 123 6.51 -14.20 2.60
CA ARG A 123 5.99 -15.33 1.81
C ARG A 123 6.87 -15.66 0.61
N PHE A 124 7.42 -14.65 -0.06
CA PHE A 124 8.34 -14.84 -1.18
C PHE A 124 9.64 -15.52 -0.74
N LEU A 125 10.27 -15.05 0.34
CA LEU A 125 11.47 -15.67 0.92
C LEU A 125 11.20 -17.10 1.37
N VAL A 126 10.10 -17.35 2.10
CA VAL A 126 9.70 -18.69 2.55
C VAL A 126 9.49 -19.60 1.33
N GLY A 127 8.84 -19.12 0.27
CA GLY A 127 8.64 -19.90 -0.96
C GLY A 127 9.94 -20.23 -1.72
N LEU A 128 10.97 -19.39 -1.58
CA LEU A 128 12.28 -19.56 -2.23
C LEU A 128 13.23 -20.44 -1.39
N PHE A 129 13.13 -20.35 -0.05
CA PHE A 129 13.96 -21.09 0.89
C PHE A 129 13.37 -22.41 1.38
N LEU A 130 12.06 -22.67 1.24
CA LEU A 130 11.56 -24.02 1.47
C LEU A 130 11.91 -24.89 0.26
N PRO A 131 12.90 -25.80 0.38
CA PRO A 131 13.12 -26.78 -0.68
C PRO A 131 11.82 -27.53 -0.85
N LYS A 132 11.28 -27.46 -2.07
CA LYS A 132 10.09 -28.21 -2.51
C LYS A 132 10.40 -29.69 -2.29
N ASN A 133 10.13 -30.20 -1.09
CA ASN A 133 10.35 -31.59 -0.70
C ASN A 133 9.26 -32.45 -1.35
N LYS A 134 9.27 -32.46 -2.69
CA LYS A 134 8.33 -33.18 -3.55
C LYS A 134 8.58 -34.69 -3.53
N GLU A 135 9.61 -35.18 -2.84
CA GLU A 135 9.94 -36.61 -2.81
C GLU A 135 9.09 -37.43 -1.84
N LYS A 136 8.48 -36.85 -0.80
CA LYS A 136 7.66 -37.63 0.14
C LYS A 136 6.25 -37.97 -0.35
N SER A 137 5.75 -37.30 -1.39
CA SER A 137 4.40 -37.59 -1.93
C SER A 137 4.35 -38.80 -2.87
N LYS A 138 5.47 -39.17 -3.53
CA LYS A 138 5.49 -40.38 -4.38
C LYS A 138 5.52 -41.68 -3.56
N ARG A 139 6.24 -41.71 -2.42
CA ARG A 139 6.33 -42.91 -1.57
C ARG A 139 5.01 -43.31 -0.88
N GLN A 140 4.12 -42.35 -0.61
CA GLN A 140 2.84 -42.64 0.05
C GLN A 140 1.76 -43.16 -0.92
N LYS A 141 1.85 -42.83 -2.23
CA LYS A 141 0.97 -43.42 -3.25
C LYS A 141 1.30 -44.88 -3.55
N ASP A 142 2.58 -45.27 -3.49
CA ASP A 142 2.97 -46.68 -3.69
C ASP A 142 2.61 -47.57 -2.48
N LEU A 143 2.67 -47.04 -1.25
CA LEU A 143 2.26 -47.78 -0.06
C LEU A 143 0.74 -48.00 0.02
N ARG A 144 -0.09 -47.08 -0.50
CA ARG A 144 -1.54 -47.30 -0.60
C ARG A 144 -1.93 -48.31 -1.69
N ARG A 145 -1.13 -48.46 -2.75
CA ARG A 145 -1.40 -49.47 -3.79
C ARG A 145 -1.06 -50.89 -3.36
N LYS A 146 -0.17 -51.06 -2.37
CA LYS A 146 0.23 -52.38 -1.85
C LYS A 146 -0.73 -52.95 -0.79
N ASN A 147 -1.53 -52.12 -0.11
CA ASN A 147 -2.49 -52.57 0.91
C ASN A 147 -3.92 -52.84 0.39
N ILE A 148 -4.22 -52.61 -0.89
CA ILE A 148 -5.55 -52.90 -1.46
C ILE A 148 -5.62 -54.31 -2.08
N VAL A 149 -4.50 -55.04 -2.20
CA VAL A 149 -4.44 -56.37 -2.86
C VAL A 149 -4.52 -57.55 -1.86
N SER A 150 -4.77 -57.32 -0.56
CA SER A 150 -4.81 -58.41 0.43
C SER A 150 -6.06 -58.43 1.33
N GLN A 151 -7.17 -57.86 0.88
CA GLN A 151 -8.44 -57.95 1.62
C GLN A 151 -9.62 -58.34 0.71
N GLU A 152 -9.44 -59.43 -0.03
CA GLU A 152 -10.54 -60.32 -0.47
C GLU A 152 -10.57 -61.54 0.47
N VAL A 153 -11.02 -61.35 1.71
CA VAL A 153 -11.46 -62.47 2.56
C VAL A 153 -12.69 -62.01 3.32
N GLY A 154 -13.84 -62.62 2.98
CA GLY A 154 -15.01 -62.79 3.85
C GLY A 154 -15.88 -61.56 4.07
N GLN A 155 -16.76 -61.27 3.10
CA GLN A 155 -17.78 -60.22 3.22
C GLN A 155 -19.21 -60.80 3.21
N ASP A 156 -19.44 -61.92 3.91
CA ASP A 156 -20.79 -62.52 4.03
C ASP A 156 -21.43 -62.42 5.43
N ASP A 157 -20.70 -62.14 6.52
CA ASP A 157 -21.27 -62.22 7.88
C ASP A 157 -21.58 -60.87 8.57
N LEU A 158 -21.41 -59.72 7.91
CA LEU A 158 -21.54 -58.40 8.56
C LEU A 158 -22.77 -57.57 8.12
N LYS A 159 -23.83 -58.22 7.62
CA LYS A 159 -25.10 -57.55 7.26
C LYS A 159 -26.23 -57.73 8.26
N GLU A 160 -26.08 -58.59 9.27
CA GLU A 160 -27.19 -58.87 10.21
C GLU A 160 -27.20 -57.96 11.45
N HIS A 161 -26.09 -57.29 11.77
CA HIS A 161 -26.00 -56.48 12.99
C HIS A 161 -26.34 -54.98 12.86
N LEU A 162 -26.54 -54.45 11.65
CA LEU A 162 -26.72 -53.01 11.44
C LEU A 162 -28.18 -52.54 11.27
N LYS A 163 -29.15 -53.44 11.45
CA LYS A 163 -30.58 -53.11 11.27
C LYS A 163 -31.34 -52.84 12.58
N LYS A 164 -30.68 -52.78 13.74
CA LYS A 164 -31.35 -52.74 15.06
C LYS A 164 -31.13 -51.48 15.91
N THR A 165 -30.51 -50.41 15.41
CA THR A 165 -30.20 -49.20 16.22
C THR A 165 -30.70 -47.89 15.61
N LEU A 166 -31.72 -47.93 14.76
CA LEU A 166 -32.21 -46.75 14.05
C LEU A 166 -33.71 -46.53 14.23
N PHE A 167 -34.22 -46.55 15.47
CA PHE A 167 -35.49 -45.93 15.84
C PHE A 167 -35.47 -45.45 17.30
N ASP A 168 -36.08 -44.29 17.50
CA ASP A 168 -36.45 -43.59 18.74
C ASP A 168 -35.40 -42.75 19.47
N ASP A 169 -35.29 -41.49 19.05
CA ASP A 169 -35.25 -40.39 20.02
C ASP A 169 -35.95 -39.13 19.48
N PRO A 170 -37.19 -38.80 19.94
CA PRO A 170 -37.95 -37.65 19.45
C PRO A 170 -38.07 -36.55 20.51
N HIS A 171 -36.99 -35.96 21.02
CA HIS A 171 -37.12 -34.75 21.85
C HIS A 171 -35.86 -33.88 21.88
N HIS A 172 -35.74 -32.91 20.96
CA HIS A 172 -35.11 -31.65 21.34
C HIS A 172 -35.72 -30.43 20.61
N LYS A 173 -36.68 -29.81 21.31
CA LYS A 173 -37.12 -28.44 21.13
C LYS A 173 -36.14 -27.51 21.86
N GLN A 174 -35.69 -26.47 21.16
CA GLN A 174 -35.28 -25.13 21.63
C GLN A 174 -34.69 -24.47 20.37
N GLN A 175 -35.38 -23.64 19.59
CA GLN A 175 -36.14 -22.44 19.93
C GLN A 175 -35.43 -21.59 21.00
N THR A 176 -34.40 -20.89 20.54
CA THR A 176 -33.97 -19.64 21.16
C THR A 176 -34.25 -18.54 20.14
N ASP A 177 -35.43 -17.95 20.28
CA ASP A 177 -35.72 -16.59 19.85
C ASP A 177 -34.76 -15.64 20.57
N LEU A 178 -33.93 -14.95 19.80
CA LEU A 178 -33.25 -13.72 20.21
C LEU A 178 -33.36 -12.75 19.04
N ASN A 179 -34.61 -12.40 18.75
CA ASN A 179 -34.93 -11.10 18.20
C ASN A 179 -34.91 -10.07 19.33
N GLU A 180 -34.62 -8.84 18.93
CA GLU A 180 -34.97 -7.59 19.61
C GLU A 180 -33.84 -6.87 20.36
N LEU A 181 -33.63 -5.62 19.92
CA LEU A 181 -32.80 -4.55 20.48
C LEU A 181 -31.30 -4.56 20.17
N VAL A 182 -30.92 -4.15 18.95
CA VAL A 182 -30.15 -2.89 18.73
C VAL A 182 -30.42 -2.40 17.29
N VAL A 183 -31.59 -1.82 17.07
CA VAL A 183 -31.83 -0.87 15.98
C VAL A 183 -32.11 0.48 16.65
N SER A 184 -31.47 1.53 16.14
CA SER A 184 -31.71 2.96 16.43
C SER A 184 -30.85 3.63 17.50
N GLN A 185 -29.59 3.95 17.16
CA GLN A 185 -29.00 5.27 17.50
C GLN A 185 -28.10 5.77 16.36
N THR A 186 -28.55 5.70 15.11
CA THR A 186 -28.16 6.71 14.12
C THR A 186 -29.12 7.87 14.34
N ASN A 187 -28.80 8.68 15.36
CA ASN A 187 -29.51 9.91 15.61
C ASN A 187 -29.45 10.75 14.34
N ASN A 188 -30.57 10.81 13.63
CA ASN A 188 -30.94 11.92 12.76
C ASN A 188 -31.07 13.18 13.65
N MET A 189 -29.95 13.64 14.20
CA MET A 189 -29.75 15.03 14.56
C MET A 189 -29.50 15.76 13.24
N THR A 190 -30.55 15.89 12.42
CA THR A 190 -30.77 17.12 11.66
C THR A 190 -30.97 18.20 12.73
N GLN A 191 -29.86 18.64 13.32
CA GLN A 191 -29.81 19.90 14.03
C GLN A 191 -30.21 20.92 12.99
N ASN A 192 -31.46 21.38 13.10
CA ASN A 192 -31.97 22.52 12.41
C ASN A 192 -31.15 23.70 12.96
N TYR A 193 -29.98 23.91 12.34
CA TYR A 193 -29.03 24.92 12.76
C TYR A 193 -29.62 26.25 12.30
N GLU A 194 -30.42 26.87 13.17
CA GLU A 194 -30.84 28.24 12.98
C GLU A 194 -29.59 29.11 13.06
N LEU A 195 -29.23 29.70 11.92
CA LEU A 195 -28.13 30.63 11.85
C LEU A 195 -28.40 31.76 12.86
N PRO A 196 -27.41 32.13 13.69
CA PRO A 196 -27.56 33.24 14.59
C PRO A 196 -27.90 34.52 13.81
N PRO A 197 -28.78 35.38 14.33
CA PRO A 197 -29.18 36.60 13.65
C PRO A 197 -27.94 37.46 13.35
N ILE A 198 -27.87 37.98 12.12
CA ILE A 198 -26.74 38.74 11.56
C ILE A 198 -26.39 39.98 12.41
N THR A 199 -27.29 40.41 13.29
CA THR A 199 -27.08 41.52 14.24
C THR A 199 -25.87 41.31 15.17
N LEU A 200 -25.46 40.08 15.46
CA LEU A 200 -24.30 39.80 16.31
C LEU A 200 -22.95 40.25 15.71
N LEU A 201 -22.85 40.48 14.39
CA LEU A 201 -21.62 41.02 13.79
C LEU A 201 -21.52 42.55 13.95
N ASN A 202 -22.63 43.26 14.16
CA ASN A 202 -22.61 44.73 14.22
C ASN A 202 -22.23 45.27 15.61
N ASP A 203 -22.42 44.49 16.68
CA ASP A 203 -22.13 44.95 18.05
C ASP A 203 -20.63 45.13 18.32
N TYR A 204 -19.75 44.50 17.54
CA TYR A 204 -18.29 44.64 17.70
C TYR A 204 -17.72 45.97 17.22
N GLN A 205 -18.45 46.75 16.42
CA GLN A 205 -17.93 48.02 15.89
C GLN A 205 -18.16 49.23 16.81
N LEU A 206 -19.01 49.13 17.83
CA LEU A 206 -19.40 50.28 18.65
C LEU A 206 -18.58 50.48 19.93
N SER A 207 -17.79 49.48 20.36
CA SER A 207 -17.11 49.52 21.67
C SER A 207 -15.64 49.99 21.65
N SER A 208 -15.02 50.22 20.48
CA SER A 208 -13.58 50.52 20.40
C SER A 208 -13.19 52.01 20.38
N PHE A 209 -14.14 52.95 20.39
CA PHE A 209 -13.83 54.38 20.36
C PHE A 209 -14.35 55.15 21.58
N LYS A 210 -13.78 54.88 22.76
CA LYS A 210 -13.81 55.86 23.86
C LYS A 210 -12.38 56.17 24.32
N LYS A 211 -11.69 56.94 23.49
CA LYS A 211 -10.37 57.52 23.80
C LYS A 211 -10.58 58.59 24.88
N LYS A 212 -10.21 58.28 26.13
CA LYS A 212 -10.18 59.27 27.22
C LYS A 212 -9.19 60.38 26.86
N LYS A 213 -9.66 61.62 26.90
CA LYS A 213 -8.85 62.84 26.95
C LYS A 213 -8.16 62.95 28.29
#